data_AF-F5CBJ9-F1
#
_entry.id   AF-F5CBJ9-F1
#
_cell.length_a   1.000
_cell.length_b   1.000
_cell.length_c   1.000
_cell.angle_alpha   90.00
_cell.angle_beta   90.00
_cell.angle_gamma   90.00
#
_symmetry.space_group_name_H-M   'P 1'
#
loop_
_entity.id
_entity.type
_entity.pdbx_description
1 polymer ?
#
loop_
_entity_poly.entity_id
_entity_poly.type
_entity_poly.pdbx_seq_one_letter_code
_entity_poly.pdbx_strand_id
1 'polypeptide(L)' 'CAYCLTINTTICAGYCMTRDFNGKLFLPKYALSQDVCTYRDFMYKTVEIPGCPRHVTPYFS' A
#
# COMPACT_ATOMS: atom_id res chain seq x y z
N CYS A 1 1.69 23.14 -6.40
CA CYS A 1 0.79 23.02 -7.56
C CYS A 1 -0.60 23.48 -7.11
N ALA A 2 -1.52 23.80 -8.04
CA ALA A 2 -2.76 24.50 -7.69
C ALA A 2 -3.97 23.62 -7.34
N TYR A 3 -3.91 22.30 -7.62
CA TYR A 3 -5.03 21.37 -7.41
C TYR A 3 -4.54 19.92 -7.31
N CYS A 4 -5.44 19.03 -6.87
CA CYS A 4 -5.22 17.58 -6.82
C CYS A 4 -5.76 16.90 -8.08
N LEU A 5 -5.14 15.78 -8.45
CA LEU A 5 -5.53 14.95 -9.59
C LEU A 5 -6.03 13.60 -9.10
N THR A 6 -7.01 13.05 -9.80
CA THR A 6 -7.42 11.65 -9.63
C THR A 6 -6.66 10.80 -10.63
N ILE A 7 -5.98 9.76 -10.14
CA ILE A 7 -5.18 8.84 -10.97
C ILE A 7 -5.73 7.43 -10.78
N ASN A 8 -6.04 6.77 -11.89
CA ASN A 8 -6.43 5.37 -11.87
C ASN A 8 -5.18 4.51 -11.62
N THR A 9 -5.17 3.79 -10.51
CA THR A 9 -4.12 2.83 -10.15
C THR A 9 -4.74 1.52 -9.66
N THR A 10 -3.93 0.47 -9.59
CA THR A 10 -4.32 -0.83 -9.06
C THR A 10 -3.89 -0.96 -7.61
N ILE A 11 -4.81 -1.29 -6.70
CA ILE A 11 -4.54 -1.45 -5.26
C ILE A 11 -4.99 -2.84 -4.78
N CYS A 12 -4.35 -3.34 -3.73
CA CYS A 12 -4.78 -4.56 -3.04
C CYS A 12 -6.05 -4.28 -2.21
N ALA A 13 -7.09 -5.08 -2.43
CA ALA A 13 -8.30 -5.08 -1.63
C ALA A 13 -8.91 -6.49 -1.62
N GLY A 14 -9.42 -6.92 -0.47
CA GLY A 14 -10.02 -8.25 -0.32
C GLY A 14 -10.05 -8.71 1.14
N TYR A 15 -10.43 -9.97 1.34
CA TYR A 15 -10.46 -10.62 2.64
C TYR A 15 -9.34 -11.64 2.76
N CYS A 16 -8.69 -11.67 3.92
CA CYS A 16 -7.69 -12.67 4.28
C CYS A 16 -8.19 -13.50 5.45
N MET A 17 -8.05 -14.82 5.37
CA MET A 17 -8.41 -15.72 6.46
C MET A 17 -7.34 -15.66 7.55
N THR A 18 -7.73 -15.36 8.79
CA THR A 18 -6.84 -15.44 9.95
C THR A 18 -7.34 -16.48 10.94
N ARG A 19 -6.44 -16.94 11.80
CA ARG A 19 -6.76 -17.85 12.91
C ARG A 19 -6.13 -17.31 14.18
N ASP A 20 -6.80 -17.51 15.30
CA ASP A 20 -6.25 -17.26 16.63
C ASP A 20 -6.16 -18.59 17.38
N PHE A 21 -5.00 -18.88 17.98
CA PHE A 21 -4.74 -20.15 18.63
C PHE A 21 -5.00 -20.05 20.13
N ASN A 22 -5.91 -20.87 20.65
CA ASN A 22 -6.33 -20.82 22.06
C ASN A 22 -5.18 -21.04 23.07
N GLY A 23 -4.13 -21.79 22.69
CA GLY A 23 -2.94 -22.03 23.49
C GLY A 23 -1.77 -21.08 23.21
N LYS A 24 -2.03 -19.84 22.77
CA LYS A 24 -0.98 -18.89 22.31
C LYS A 24 0.20 -18.69 23.27
N LEU A 25 0.01 -18.89 24.58
CA LEU A 25 1.07 -18.76 25.58
C LEU A 25 2.17 -19.82 25.43
N PHE A 26 1.84 -20.96 24.81
CA PHE A 26 2.75 -22.08 24.60
C PHE A 26 3.38 -22.08 23.20
N LEU A 27 2.99 -21.15 22.34
CA LEU A 27 3.53 -21.03 20.98
C LEU A 27 4.52 -19.87 20.87
N PRO A 28 5.62 -20.06 20.15
CA PRO A 28 6.51 -18.96 19.82
C PRO A 28 5.82 -17.98 18.86
N LYS A 29 6.15 -16.68 18.95
CA LYS A 29 5.44 -15.60 18.25
C LYS A 29 5.33 -15.80 16.72
N TYR A 30 6.32 -16.42 16.09
CA TYR A 30 6.29 -16.71 14.66
C TYR A 30 5.16 -17.68 14.27
N ALA A 31 4.76 -18.58 15.17
CA ALA A 31 3.65 -19.52 14.97
C ALA A 31 2.27 -18.84 15.16
N LEU A 32 2.24 -17.57 15.53
CA LEU A 32 1.03 -16.73 15.67
C LEU A 32 0.94 -15.69 14.54
N SER A 33 1.75 -15.82 13.48
CA SER A 33 1.71 -14.89 12.34
C SER A 33 0.37 -14.98 11.61
N GLN A 34 -0.15 -13.83 11.19
CA GLN A 34 -1.40 -13.72 10.44
C GLN A 34 -1.11 -13.06 9.09
N ASP A 35 -1.72 -13.60 8.04
CA ASP A 35 -1.59 -13.05 6.70
C ASP A 35 -2.53 -11.85 6.51
N VAL A 36 -2.05 -10.85 5.79
CA VAL A 36 -2.78 -9.61 5.48
C VAL A 36 -2.84 -9.36 3.99
N CYS A 37 -3.88 -8.66 3.52
CA CYS A 37 -4.00 -8.27 2.12
C CYS A 37 -3.00 -7.15 1.84
N THR A 38 -1.94 -7.45 1.08
CA THR A 38 -0.89 -6.49 0.74
C THR A 38 -0.27 -6.81 -0.62
N TYR A 39 0.51 -5.87 -1.14
CA TYR A 39 1.21 -6.03 -2.42
C TYR A 39 2.27 -7.12 -2.32
N ARG A 40 2.20 -8.10 -3.23
CA ARG A 40 3.30 -9.04 -3.47
C ARG A 40 4.32 -8.46 -4.44
N ASP A 41 3.82 -7.89 -5.53
CA ASP A 41 4.59 -7.27 -6.60
C ASP A 41 3.92 -5.94 -6.96
N PHE A 42 4.72 -4.89 -7.18
CA PHE A 42 4.24 -3.58 -7.61
C PHE A 42 5.31 -2.85 -8.42
N MET A 43 4.92 -1.79 -9.11
CA MET A 43 5.83 -0.93 -9.88
C MET A 43 5.54 0.54 -9.60
N TYR A 44 6.58 1.35 -9.55
CA TYR A 44 6.44 2.80 -9.54
C TYR A 44 6.12 3.31 -10.94
N LYS A 45 5.17 4.23 -11.04
CA LYS A 45 4.85 4.95 -12.28
C LYS A 45 4.87 6.43 -11.99
N THR A 46 5.68 7.17 -12.73
CA THR A 46 5.77 8.62 -12.57
C THR A 46 4.73 9.31 -13.44
N VAL A 47 3.99 10.26 -12.86
CA VAL A 47 3.06 11.14 -13.55
C VAL A 47 3.52 12.58 -13.46
N GLU A 48 3.09 13.41 -14.41
CA GLU A 48 3.28 14.86 -14.36
C GLU A 48 2.01 15.54 -13.81
N ILE A 49 2.21 16.39 -12.80
CA ILE A 49 1.18 17.20 -12.16
C ILE A 49 1.21 18.60 -12.80
N PRO A 50 0.23 18.96 -13.64
CA PRO A 50 0.14 20.31 -14.18
C PRO A 50 -0.13 21.39 -13.12
N GLY A 51 0.19 22.65 -13.45
CA GLY A 51 -0.09 23.81 -12.60
C GLY A 51 0.88 24.01 -11.43
N CYS A 52 2.09 23.44 -11.51
CA CYS A 52 3.16 23.71 -10.57
C CYS A 52 3.97 24.96 -10.97
N PRO A 53 4.44 25.80 -10.01
CA PRO A 53 5.36 26.90 -10.28
C PRO A 53 6.70 26.44 -10.87
N ARG A 54 7.43 27.33 -11.56
CA ARG A 54 8.68 27.01 -12.28
C ARG A 54 9.81 26.37 -11.44
N HIS A 55 9.76 26.48 -10.12
CA HIS A 55 10.76 25.92 -9.21
C HIS A 55 10.24 24.73 -8.39
N VAL A 56 9.09 24.17 -8.76
CA VAL A 56 8.48 23.01 -8.11
C VAL A 56 8.51 21.84 -9.08
N THR A 57 9.10 20.73 -8.68
CA THR A 57 9.12 19.50 -9.47
C THR A 57 7.68 19.01 -9.73
N PRO A 58 7.23 18.93 -10.99
CA PRO A 58 5.86 18.50 -11.28
C PRO A 58 5.71 16.97 -11.33
N TYR A 59 6.79 16.20 -11.15
CA TYR A 59 6.77 14.74 -11.27
C TYR A 59 6.51 14.06 -9.92
N PHE A 60 5.58 13.10 -9.89
CA PHE A 60 5.24 12.30 -8.70
C PHE A 60 5.17 10.81 -9.06
N SER A 61 5.65 9.93 -8.18
CA SER A 61 5.75 8.48 -8.37
C SER A 61 5.25 7.69 -7.17
#